data_AF-A0A1H3BJY2-F1
#
_entry.id   AF-A0A1H3BJY2-F1
#
_cell.length_a   1.000
_cell.length_b   1.000
_cell.length_c   1.000
_cell.angle_alpha   90.00
_cell.angle_beta   90.00
_cell.angle_gamma   90.00
#
_symmetry.space_group_name_H-M   'P 1'
#
loop_
_entity.id
_entity.type
_entity.pdbx_description
1 polymer ?
#
loop_
_entity_poly.entity_id
_entity_poly.type
_entity_poly.pdbx_seq_one_letter_code
_entity_poly.pdbx_strand_id
1 'polypeptide(L)'
;MYFAGIIADAKCMTEADFERWIDGAYFYMLSDYVVAVTLAETDIAQEVADKWIASGEELRISAGWSCYCWLLGSRPDVQFEESKIARMLDMVKETIHESPERTKSSMNNFVYTTAVSYVAFHDKAVLTAQAIGPVEMKRDNKKPAILLAADNIQKAVDKNQLGFKRKYVRC
;
A
#
# COMPACT_ATOMS: atom_id res chain seq x y z
N MET A 1 -11.12 -11.87 -12.61
CA MET A 1 -9.87 -11.08 -12.55
C MET A 1 -8.89 -11.58 -11.50
N TYR A 2 -9.32 -12.02 -10.29
CA TYR A 2 -8.37 -12.49 -9.26
C TYR A 2 -7.41 -13.60 -9.73
N PHE A 3 -7.93 -14.71 -10.28
CA PHE A 3 -7.08 -15.80 -10.82
C PHE A 3 -6.18 -15.35 -11.98
N ALA A 4 -6.63 -14.38 -12.78
CA ALA A 4 -5.82 -13.82 -13.86
C ALA A 4 -4.55 -13.14 -13.32
N GLY A 5 -4.62 -12.47 -12.16
CA GLY A 5 -3.43 -11.91 -11.51
C GLY A 5 -2.43 -12.97 -11.03
N ILE A 6 -2.92 -14.16 -10.63
CA ILE A 6 -2.06 -15.28 -10.17
C ILE A 6 -1.29 -15.90 -11.34
N ILE A 7 -1.93 -16.04 -12.50
CA ILE A 7 -1.32 -16.71 -13.67
C ILE A 7 -0.67 -15.73 -14.66
N ALA A 8 -0.74 -14.42 -14.40
CA ALA A 8 -0.14 -13.41 -15.26
C ALA A 8 1.39 -13.48 -15.20
N ASP A 9 2.03 -13.40 -16.36
CA ASP A 9 3.47 -13.16 -16.44
C ASP A 9 3.75 -11.66 -16.28
N ALA A 10 3.77 -11.21 -15.02
CA ALA A 10 3.91 -9.80 -14.67
C ALA A 10 5.17 -9.15 -15.27
N LYS A 11 6.26 -9.91 -15.44
CA LYS A 11 7.53 -9.37 -15.95
C LYS A 11 7.49 -9.00 -17.43
N CYS A 12 6.54 -9.58 -18.18
CA CYS A 12 6.30 -9.24 -19.58
C CYS A 12 5.25 -8.14 -19.75
N MET A 13 4.63 -7.66 -18.66
CA MET A 13 3.64 -6.59 -18.72
C MET A 13 4.29 -5.22 -18.78
N THR A 14 3.78 -4.38 -19.67
CA THR A 14 4.15 -2.97 -19.83
C THR A 14 3.27 -2.08 -18.95
N GLU A 15 3.65 -0.80 -18.79
CA GLU A 15 2.79 0.19 -18.14
C GLU A 15 1.39 0.25 -18.77
N ALA A 16 1.30 0.20 -20.11
CA ALA A 16 0.02 0.19 -20.81
C ALA A 16 -0.85 -1.03 -20.48
N ASP A 17 -0.24 -2.18 -20.14
CA ASP A 17 -0.99 -3.34 -19.68
C ASP A 17 -1.57 -3.11 -18.29
N PHE A 18 -0.82 -2.49 -17.39
CA PHE A 18 -1.29 -2.11 -16.06
C PHE A 18 -2.38 -1.04 -16.12
N GLU A 19 -2.27 -0.08 -17.03
CA GLU A 19 -3.31 0.92 -17.30
C GLU A 19 -4.64 0.25 -17.69
N ARG A 20 -4.59 -0.70 -18.64
CA ARG A 20 -5.80 -1.48 -19.01
C ARG A 20 -6.37 -2.27 -17.84
N TRP A 21 -5.52 -2.81 -16.97
CA TRP A 21 -5.96 -3.59 -15.82
C TRP A 21 -6.58 -2.73 -14.72
N ILE A 22 -5.99 -1.57 -14.43
CA ILE A 22 -6.51 -0.66 -13.40
C ILE A 22 -7.81 0.02 -13.85
N ASP A 23 -7.97 0.31 -15.14
CA ASP A 23 -9.25 0.80 -15.70
C ASP A 23 -10.40 -0.21 -15.52
N GLY A 24 -10.08 -1.50 -15.61
CA GLY A 24 -11.05 -2.58 -15.36
C GLY A 24 -11.29 -2.88 -13.87
N ALA A 25 -10.52 -2.28 -12.96
CA ALA A 25 -10.58 -2.57 -11.53
C ALA A 25 -11.69 -1.75 -10.84
N TYR A 26 -12.94 -2.17 -11.02
CA TYR A 26 -14.13 -1.44 -10.54
C TYR A 26 -14.34 -1.42 -9.00
N PHE A 27 -13.49 -2.10 -8.23
CA PHE A 27 -13.54 -2.07 -6.76
C PHE A 27 -12.21 -2.44 -6.12
N TYR A 28 -12.06 -2.10 -4.84
CA TYR A 28 -10.78 -2.16 -4.12
C TYR A 28 -10.12 -3.54 -4.10
N MET A 29 -10.89 -4.64 -4.16
CA MET A 29 -10.23 -5.95 -4.17
C MET A 29 -9.48 -6.24 -5.47
N LEU A 30 -9.88 -5.61 -6.58
CA LEU A 30 -9.15 -5.70 -7.83
C LEU A 30 -7.96 -4.75 -7.82
N SER A 31 -8.15 -3.50 -7.42
CA SER A 31 -7.07 -2.51 -7.40
C SER A 31 -5.94 -2.94 -6.45
N ASP A 32 -6.29 -3.32 -5.22
CA ASP A 32 -5.32 -3.47 -4.12
C ASP A 32 -4.73 -4.89 -4.05
N TYR A 33 -5.53 -5.93 -4.36
CA TYR A 33 -5.15 -7.34 -4.20
C TYR A 33 -4.94 -8.10 -5.51
N VAL A 34 -5.19 -7.48 -6.66
CA VAL A 34 -4.92 -8.10 -7.97
C VAL A 34 -3.92 -7.24 -8.73
N VAL A 35 -4.33 -6.03 -9.14
CA VAL A 35 -3.52 -5.16 -10.00
C VAL A 35 -2.25 -4.71 -9.27
N ALA A 36 -2.36 -4.16 -8.07
CA ALA A 36 -1.21 -3.70 -7.29
C ALA A 36 -0.23 -4.82 -6.93
N VAL A 37 -0.74 -6.04 -6.65
CA VAL A 37 0.11 -7.20 -6.36
C VAL A 37 0.85 -7.64 -7.61
N THR A 38 0.19 -7.63 -8.78
CA THR A 38 0.84 -7.91 -10.07
C THR A 38 1.91 -6.89 -10.38
N LEU A 39 1.59 -5.61 -10.18
CA LEU A 39 2.52 -4.53 -10.44
C LEU A 39 3.79 -4.65 -9.58
N ALA A 40 3.65 -5.01 -8.30
CA ALA A 40 4.78 -5.13 -7.37
C ALA A 40 5.84 -6.17 -7.78
N GLU A 41 5.51 -7.12 -8.66
CA GLU A 41 6.43 -8.13 -9.20
C GLU A 41 7.26 -7.65 -10.40
N THR A 42 7.07 -6.40 -10.83
CA THR A 42 7.70 -5.83 -12.04
C THR A 42 8.79 -4.81 -11.71
N ASP A 43 9.70 -4.55 -12.64
CA ASP A 43 10.75 -3.53 -12.43
C ASP A 43 10.22 -2.09 -12.57
N ILE A 44 9.05 -1.90 -13.20
CA ILE A 44 8.37 -0.61 -13.38
C ILE A 44 7.46 -0.23 -12.19
N ALA A 45 7.41 -1.06 -11.15
CA ALA A 45 6.41 -0.98 -10.09
C ALA A 45 6.35 0.39 -9.38
N GLN A 46 7.51 0.94 -9.00
CA GLN A 46 7.57 2.22 -8.29
C GLN A 46 7.13 3.37 -9.19
N GLU A 47 7.55 3.38 -10.47
CA GLU A 47 7.21 4.45 -11.41
C GLU A 47 5.69 4.51 -11.66
N VAL A 48 5.08 3.35 -11.92
CA VAL A 48 3.63 3.26 -12.16
C VAL A 48 2.84 3.57 -10.90
N ALA A 49 3.28 3.07 -9.73
CA ALA A 49 2.63 3.37 -8.46
C ALA A 49 2.66 4.87 -8.12
N ASP A 50 3.77 5.56 -8.41
CA ASP A 50 3.89 7.01 -8.21
C ASP A 50 2.89 7.78 -9.09
N LYS A 51 2.77 7.41 -10.37
CA LYS A 51 1.78 8.00 -11.30
C LYS A 51 0.35 7.79 -10.78
N TRP A 52 0.05 6.60 -10.26
CA TRP A 52 -1.27 6.29 -9.71
C TRP A 52 -1.58 7.06 -8.43
N ILE A 53 -0.62 7.21 -7.52
CA ILE A 53 -0.78 8.04 -6.31
C ILE A 53 -1.08 9.50 -6.67
N ALA A 54 -0.50 10.01 -7.76
CA ALA A 54 -0.72 11.38 -8.24
C ALA A 54 -1.98 11.57 -9.11
N SER A 55 -2.72 10.50 -9.44
CA SER A 55 -3.76 10.53 -10.49
C SER A 55 -5.05 11.27 -10.11
N GLY A 56 -5.35 11.42 -8.82
CA GLY A 56 -6.64 11.95 -8.36
C GLY A 56 -7.80 10.94 -8.40
N GLU A 57 -7.59 9.74 -8.93
CA GLU A 57 -8.61 8.69 -9.02
C GLU A 57 -8.50 7.70 -7.84
N GLU A 58 -9.54 7.62 -7.00
CA GLU A 58 -9.51 6.90 -5.72
C GLU A 58 -8.92 5.48 -5.79
N LEU A 59 -9.36 4.65 -6.76
CA LEU A 59 -8.90 3.26 -6.86
C LEU A 59 -7.48 3.16 -7.42
N ARG A 60 -7.07 4.07 -8.30
CA ARG A 60 -5.69 4.16 -8.78
C ARG A 60 -4.77 4.55 -7.62
N ILE A 61 -5.12 5.62 -6.90
CA ILE A 61 -4.37 6.05 -5.72
C ILE A 61 -4.26 4.89 -4.72
N SER A 62 -5.36 4.18 -4.46
CA SER A 62 -5.34 3.02 -3.57
C SER A 62 -4.44 1.89 -4.05
N ALA A 63 -4.45 1.58 -5.35
CA ALA A 63 -3.55 0.60 -5.94
C ALA A 63 -2.08 1.01 -5.82
N GLY A 64 -1.77 2.29 -6.03
CA GLY A 64 -0.41 2.82 -5.89
C GLY A 64 0.14 2.64 -4.48
N TRP A 65 -0.61 3.06 -3.44
CA TRP A 65 -0.23 2.83 -2.04
C TRP A 65 -0.14 1.34 -1.69
N SER A 66 -1.08 0.54 -2.18
CA SER A 66 -1.06 -0.91 -1.98
C SER A 66 0.16 -1.55 -2.63
N CYS A 67 0.56 -1.12 -3.83
CA CYS A 67 1.76 -1.58 -4.51
C CYS A 67 3.00 -1.38 -3.64
N TYR A 68 3.16 -0.20 -3.01
CA TYR A 68 4.23 0.02 -2.05
C TYR A 68 4.21 -0.93 -0.86
N CYS A 69 3.03 -1.26 -0.32
CA CYS A 69 2.93 -2.24 0.76
C CYS A 69 3.47 -3.61 0.31
N TRP A 70 3.12 -4.04 -0.91
CA TRP A 70 3.60 -5.30 -1.48
C TRP A 70 5.10 -5.28 -1.78
N LEU A 71 5.61 -4.15 -2.28
CA LEU A 71 7.04 -3.95 -2.53
C LEU A 71 7.84 -4.02 -1.22
N LEU A 72 7.46 -3.25 -0.20
CA LEU A 72 8.13 -3.25 1.12
C LEU A 72 8.06 -4.62 1.79
N GLY A 73 6.98 -5.35 1.58
CA GLY A 73 6.81 -6.69 2.11
C GLY A 73 7.60 -7.78 1.38
N SER A 74 8.13 -7.53 0.18
CA SER A 74 8.78 -8.56 -0.66
C SER A 74 10.21 -8.25 -1.06
N ARG A 75 10.61 -6.97 -1.09
CA ARG A 75 11.91 -6.52 -1.58
C ARG A 75 12.85 -6.11 -0.43
N PRO A 76 14.17 -6.24 -0.63
CA PRO A 76 15.17 -5.67 0.29
C PRO A 76 15.06 -4.14 0.38
N ASP A 77 15.36 -3.62 1.56
CA ASP A 77 15.26 -2.18 1.88
C ASP A 77 16.12 -1.30 0.97
N VAL A 78 17.28 -1.81 0.51
CA VAL A 78 18.21 -1.10 -0.40
C VAL A 78 17.61 -0.71 -1.76
N GLN A 79 16.44 -1.26 -2.12
CA GLN A 79 15.73 -0.89 -3.35
C GLN A 79 14.85 0.37 -3.20
N PHE A 80 14.75 0.92 -1.99
CA PHE A 80 13.92 2.08 -1.71
C PHE A 80 14.79 3.28 -1.31
N GLU A 81 14.50 4.41 -1.93
CA GLU A 81 15.13 5.68 -1.62
C GLU A 81 14.56 6.19 -0.28
N GLU A 82 15.39 6.29 0.76
CA GLU A 82 14.95 6.62 2.12
C GLU A 82 14.18 7.96 2.17
N SER A 83 14.67 8.99 1.48
CA SER A 83 14.01 10.30 1.50
C SER A 83 12.65 10.24 0.79
N LYS A 84 12.46 9.34 -0.19
CA LYS A 84 11.16 9.09 -0.81
C LYS A 84 10.18 8.47 0.18
N ILE A 85 10.56 7.40 0.88
CA ILE A 85 9.67 6.78 1.88
C ILE A 85 9.36 7.77 3.01
N ALA A 86 10.34 8.60 3.42
CA ALA A 86 10.12 9.68 4.38
C ALA A 86 9.05 10.66 3.90
N ARG A 87 9.17 11.18 2.66
CA ARG A 87 8.17 12.09 2.06
C ARG A 87 6.79 11.44 1.94
N MET A 88 6.73 10.16 1.62
CA MET A 88 5.47 9.42 1.54
C MET A 88 4.79 9.31 2.91
N LEU A 89 5.53 9.05 3.98
CA LEU A 89 4.97 9.08 5.35
C LEU A 89 4.48 10.47 5.75
N ASP A 90 5.20 11.52 5.36
CA ASP A 90 4.80 12.91 5.62
C ASP A 90 3.50 13.26 4.85
N MET A 91 3.41 12.84 3.59
CA MET A 91 2.20 12.98 2.78
C MET A 91 1.00 12.27 3.41
N VAL A 92 1.17 11.04 3.90
CA VAL A 92 0.10 10.32 4.62
C VAL A 92 -0.33 11.09 5.85
N LYS A 93 0.63 11.58 6.64
CA LYS A 93 0.35 12.36 7.85
C LYS A 93 -0.53 13.58 7.57
N GLU A 94 -0.28 14.26 6.46
CA GLU A 94 -0.96 15.50 6.10
C GLU A 94 -2.33 15.31 5.44
N THR A 95 -2.53 14.20 4.70
CA THR A 95 -3.65 14.09 3.75
C THR A 95 -4.62 12.93 4.02
N ILE A 96 -4.28 11.98 4.90
CA ILE A 96 -5.08 10.74 5.06
C ILE A 96 -6.53 10.99 5.49
N HIS A 97 -6.80 11.99 6.33
CA HIS A 97 -8.16 12.21 6.85
C HIS A 97 -9.12 12.77 5.80
N GLU A 98 -8.60 13.53 4.84
CA GLU A 98 -9.35 14.15 3.74
C GLU A 98 -9.32 13.30 2.45
N SER A 99 -8.56 12.21 2.45
CA SER A 99 -8.43 11.32 1.29
C SER A 99 -9.71 10.52 1.03
N PRO A 100 -9.93 10.03 -0.22
CA PRO A 100 -11.03 9.12 -0.52
C PRO A 100 -11.01 7.85 0.36
N GLU A 101 -12.17 7.28 0.65
CA GLU A 101 -12.35 6.22 1.64
C GLU A 101 -11.42 5.01 1.41
N ARG A 102 -11.25 4.56 0.17
CA ARG A 102 -10.31 3.46 -0.14
C ARG A 102 -8.86 3.86 -0.08
N THR A 103 -8.56 5.10 -0.45
CA THR A 103 -7.21 5.66 -0.27
C THR A 103 -6.83 5.71 1.22
N LYS A 104 -7.75 6.03 2.13
CA LYS A 104 -7.49 5.97 3.59
C LYS A 104 -7.02 4.59 4.03
N SER A 105 -7.67 3.54 3.52
CA SER A 105 -7.33 2.15 3.85
C SER A 105 -5.91 1.79 3.43
N SER A 106 -5.52 2.12 2.21
CA SER A 106 -4.21 1.78 1.66
C SER A 106 -3.09 2.65 2.21
N MET A 107 -3.33 3.94 2.47
CA MET A 107 -2.39 4.82 3.20
C MET A 107 -2.16 4.33 4.64
N ASN A 108 -3.22 3.94 5.36
CA ASN A 108 -3.10 3.39 6.70
C ASN A 108 -2.26 2.09 6.69
N ASN A 109 -2.50 1.23 5.70
CA ASN A 109 -1.72 0.02 5.49
C ASN A 109 -0.26 0.31 5.14
N PHE A 110 0.02 1.38 4.39
CA PHE A 110 1.38 1.81 4.07
C PHE A 110 2.16 2.22 5.32
N VAL A 111 1.54 2.98 6.24
CA VAL A 111 2.17 3.35 7.52
C VAL A 111 2.49 2.10 8.35
N TYR A 112 1.52 1.20 8.50
CA TYR A 112 1.72 -0.07 9.18
C TYR A 112 2.85 -0.91 8.55
N THR A 113 2.81 -1.07 7.23
CA THR A 113 3.77 -1.91 6.49
C THR A 113 5.17 -1.33 6.58
N THR A 114 5.31 0.00 6.47
CA THR A 114 6.60 0.69 6.63
C THR A 114 7.15 0.46 8.04
N ALA A 115 6.33 0.61 9.08
CA ALA A 115 6.77 0.40 10.45
C ALA A 115 7.23 -1.04 10.74
N VAL A 116 6.58 -2.04 10.12
CA VAL A 116 6.86 -3.45 10.40
C VAL A 116 7.92 -4.02 9.47
N SER A 117 7.87 -3.70 8.17
CA SER A 117 8.68 -4.36 7.14
C SER A 117 9.89 -3.54 6.71
N TYR A 118 9.98 -2.25 7.07
CA TYR A 118 11.14 -1.40 6.78
C TYR A 118 11.75 -0.86 8.08
N VAL A 119 12.64 -1.66 8.68
CA VAL A 119 13.11 -1.45 10.06
C VAL A 119 13.77 -0.09 10.26
N ALA A 120 14.53 0.41 9.28
CA ALA A 120 15.15 1.73 9.35
C ALA A 120 14.14 2.88 9.53
N PHE A 121 12.89 2.67 9.09
CA PHE A 121 11.81 3.64 9.19
C PHE A 121 10.81 3.35 10.31
N HIS A 122 11.07 2.35 11.16
CA HIS A 122 10.17 1.95 12.24
C HIS A 122 9.70 3.14 13.10
N ASP A 123 10.66 3.87 13.69
CA ASP A 123 10.35 4.96 14.61
C ASP A 123 9.57 6.10 13.93
N LYS A 124 9.97 6.49 12.71
CA LYS A 124 9.27 7.54 11.96
C LYS A 124 7.83 7.09 11.64
N ALA A 125 7.64 5.85 11.20
CA ALA A 125 6.31 5.33 10.88
C ALA A 125 5.42 5.18 12.13
N VAL A 126 5.98 4.82 13.30
CA VAL A 126 5.26 4.82 14.58
C VAL A 126 4.81 6.23 14.96
N LEU A 127 5.71 7.22 14.86
CA LEU A 127 5.37 8.62 15.13
C LEU A 127 4.31 9.14 14.16
N THR A 128 4.39 8.78 12.87
CA THR A 128 3.35 9.09 11.89
C THR A 128 2.02 8.44 12.28
N ALA A 129 2.01 7.16 12.67
CA ALA A 129 0.80 6.45 13.09
C ALA A 129 0.13 7.08 14.32
N GLN A 130 0.93 7.55 15.28
CA GLN A 130 0.44 8.28 16.45
C GLN A 130 -0.14 9.65 16.06
N ALA A 131 0.53 10.37 15.16
CA ALA A 131 0.10 11.69 14.73
C ALA A 131 -1.21 11.65 13.91
N ILE A 132 -1.40 10.64 13.05
CA ILE A 132 -2.65 10.48 12.31
C ILE A 132 -3.80 10.01 13.22
N GLY A 133 -3.52 9.24 14.26
CA GLY A 133 -4.53 8.71 15.16
C GLY A 133 -5.53 7.76 14.46
N PRO A 134 -6.73 7.55 15.04
CA PRO A 134 -7.79 6.75 14.43
C PRO A 134 -8.28 7.33 13.10
N VAL A 135 -8.29 6.51 12.06
CA VAL A 135 -8.80 6.92 10.73
C VAL A 135 -10.15 6.26 10.49
N GLU A 136 -11.19 7.06 10.35
CA GLU A 136 -12.52 6.56 9.99
C GLU A 136 -12.62 6.38 8.46
N MET A 137 -13.02 5.17 8.05
CA MET A 137 -13.32 4.82 6.67
C MET A 137 -14.79 4.40 6.53
N LYS A 138 -15.55 5.17 5.76
CA LYS A 138 -16.95 4.86 5.43
C LYS A 138 -17.02 3.68 4.46
N ARG A 139 -18.08 2.88 4.61
CA ARG A 139 -18.31 1.69 3.80
C ARG A 139 -19.77 1.62 3.40
N ASP A 140 -20.04 1.38 2.12
CA ASP A 140 -21.39 1.22 1.64
C ASP A 140 -22.09 0.06 2.35
N ASN A 141 -23.31 0.33 2.83
CA ASN A 141 -24.19 -0.64 3.48
C ASN A 141 -23.60 -1.32 4.73
N LYS A 142 -22.57 -0.73 5.37
CA LYS A 142 -21.92 -1.25 6.59
C LYS A 142 -21.57 -0.12 7.54
N LYS A 143 -21.33 -0.46 8.82
CA LYS A 143 -20.75 0.51 9.77
C LYS A 143 -19.40 1.01 9.27
N PRO A 144 -19.01 2.27 9.52
CA PRO A 144 -17.65 2.73 9.28
C PRO A 144 -16.62 1.82 9.94
N ALA A 145 -15.47 1.66 9.30
CA ALA A 145 -14.31 1.01 9.90
C ALA A 145 -13.45 2.07 10.58
N ILE A 146 -12.96 1.79 11.77
CA ILE A 146 -11.95 2.60 12.44
C ILE A 146 -10.61 1.89 12.29
N LEU A 147 -9.68 2.51 11.58
CA LEU A 147 -8.36 1.99 11.31
C LEU A 147 -7.37 2.55 12.33
N LEU A 148 -6.70 1.67 13.06
CA LEU A 148 -5.80 2.01 14.17
C LEU A 148 -4.39 1.52 13.83
N ALA A 149 -3.64 2.33 13.09
CA ALA A 149 -2.31 1.95 12.64
C ALA A 149 -1.36 1.71 13.83
N ALA A 150 -1.37 2.61 14.83
CA ALA A 150 -0.53 2.49 16.02
C ALA A 150 -0.78 1.17 16.77
N ASP A 151 -2.04 0.82 17.03
CA ASP A 151 -2.43 -0.43 17.69
C ASP A 151 -1.99 -1.66 16.91
N ASN A 152 -2.13 -1.62 15.58
CA ASN A 152 -1.71 -2.73 14.72
C ASN A 152 -0.19 -2.89 14.69
N ILE A 153 0.56 -1.77 14.66
CA ILE A 153 2.02 -1.80 14.77
C ILE A 153 2.43 -2.38 16.11
N GLN A 154 1.83 -1.94 17.22
CA GLN A 154 2.13 -2.48 18.55
C GLN A 154 1.88 -4.00 18.61
N LYS A 155 0.76 -4.48 18.08
CA LYS A 155 0.49 -5.93 17.99
C LYS A 155 1.54 -6.69 17.19
N ALA A 156 2.11 -6.08 16.14
CA ALA A 156 3.18 -6.69 15.36
C ALA A 156 4.50 -6.73 16.15
N VAL A 157 4.81 -5.67 16.92
CA VAL A 157 5.93 -5.63 17.86
C VAL A 157 5.79 -6.73 18.91
N ASP A 158 4.63 -6.84 19.56
CA ASP A 158 4.35 -7.84 20.60
C ASP A 158 4.49 -9.29 20.08
N LYS A 159 4.23 -9.49 18.79
CA LYS A 159 4.39 -10.76 18.08
C LYS A 159 5.78 -10.99 17.51
N ASN A 160 6.75 -10.11 17.78
CA ASN A 160 8.12 -10.16 17.24
C ASN A 160 8.15 -10.20 15.70
N GLN A 161 7.31 -9.40 15.03
CA GLN A 161 7.19 -9.36 13.56
C GLN A 161 7.97 -8.21 12.92
N LEU A 162 8.77 -7.47 13.67
CA LEU A 162 9.61 -6.41 13.08
C LEU A 162 10.63 -7.00 12.11
N GLY A 163 10.75 -6.37 10.94
CA GLY A 163 11.56 -6.84 9.81
C GLY A 163 10.92 -7.97 9.01
N PHE A 164 9.70 -8.41 9.34
CA PHE A 164 9.04 -9.49 8.61
C PHE A 164 8.73 -9.07 7.16
N LYS A 165 9.22 -9.88 6.22
CA LYS A 165 8.96 -9.76 4.77
C LYS A 165 8.53 -11.13 4.23
N ARG A 166 7.52 -11.17 3.37
CA ARG A 166 7.04 -12.38 2.68
C ARG A 166 7.39 -12.34 1.20
N LYS A 167 8.02 -13.42 0.72
CA LYS A 167 8.49 -13.53 -0.67
C LYS A 167 7.36 -13.86 -1.66
N TYR A 168 6.37 -14.63 -1.25
CA TYR A 168 5.21 -15.00 -2.08
C TYR A 168 3.94 -14.34 -1.51
N VAL A 169 3.18 -13.70 -2.40
CA VAL A 169 2.20 -12.68 -2.01
C VAL A 169 0.78 -13.02 -2.48
N ARG A 170 0.64 -13.94 -3.45
CA ARG A 170 -0.60 -14.16 -4.20
C ARG A 170 -1.36 -15.45 -3.87
N CYS A 171 -0.69 -16.47 -3.34
CA CYS A 171 -1.27 -17.72 -2.84
C CYS A 171 -0.24 -18.52 -2.04
#